data_AF-A0A1R2BYD2-F1
#
_entry.id   AF-A0A1R2BYD2-F1
#
_cell.length_a   1.000
_cell.length_b   1.000
_cell.length_c   1.000
_cell.angle_alpha   90.00
_cell.angle_beta   90.00
_cell.angle_gamma   90.00
#
_symmetry.space_group_name_H-M   'P 1'
#
loop_
_entity.id
_entity.type
_entity.pdbx_description
1 polymer ?
#
loop_
_entity_poly.entity_id
_entity_poly.type
_entity_poly.pdbx_seq_one_letter_code
_entity_poly.pdbx_strand_id
1 'polypeptide(L)'
;MAYYKLGTRMLWWERHSAYKRRGMLDTSIMHELMLIYPPEQGTTPRPPFPPNWLTDYSRLLRKLNKRRPETRDALGKPNSFSHKFLTRQLYWMRNGHTEESAFNKTEEELAKNLVEARQNAALLYEVGSSTSMKSFMDYYGQVAEYEGRLKVKKLIKDLPKFLRGSKEMNIFNEYQHINEWEHLTNNIASSEETKTEPKKTFLEKAKTLINYHDEKASKYDGLQGLSDDLIIWTARDAYRHIKKFSKKLLSKLETSGVSLDANGELDVSKIKNKNLQDAIKKNPMIKMIFYDSFKDQYENENEDNLQETEGSYVPGPLSEPTIKWKSEDPYKQIYGRLKPTEIESQDERIERLKRLWHHSRKSKTEEDQFALQKEAVKALRLVRMKVDQVLVSEGKSSIFPKNMEYSRKELLLTHRLDIDRMGKFLSANPDNIFETEQDKQEYEEIKLMIEQKTIVEDTEPVAYDSSKGSWRSTTKDEDEDEDHHEPFEMKSVESASFEEFTNKTKMSNIEDENSDDDDKFVSELQFKAKDKVKVKDKDEDKD
;
A
#
# COMPACT_ATOMS: atom_id res chain seq x y z
N MET A 1 -66.90 -40.73 -0.32
CA MET A 1 -66.93 -39.73 0.76
C MET A 1 -66.08 -40.24 1.88
N ALA A 2 -64.85 -39.77 1.95
CA ALA A 2 -63.95 -40.04 3.06
C ALA A 2 -64.25 -39.04 4.18
N TYR A 3 -64.92 -39.50 5.23
CA TYR A 3 -65.06 -38.71 6.44
C TYR A 3 -63.83 -38.93 7.33
N TYR A 4 -63.26 -37.85 7.86
CA TYR A 4 -62.22 -37.90 8.88
C TYR A 4 -62.74 -37.34 10.21
N LYS A 5 -62.02 -37.62 11.30
CA LYS A 5 -62.45 -37.36 12.69
C LYS A 5 -63.82 -37.97 13.00
N LEU A 6 -63.87 -39.30 13.09
CA LEU A 6 -65.06 -40.05 13.54
C LEU A 6 -66.34 -39.71 12.74
N GLY A 7 -66.22 -39.54 11.42
CA GLY A 7 -67.40 -39.26 10.59
C GLY A 7 -67.86 -37.80 10.57
N THR A 8 -67.27 -36.91 11.37
CA THR A 8 -67.82 -35.55 11.58
C THR A 8 -67.36 -34.51 10.56
N ARG A 9 -66.24 -34.75 9.86
CA ARG A 9 -65.69 -33.78 8.90
C ARG A 9 -65.43 -34.43 7.55
N MET A 10 -65.92 -33.79 6.50
CA MET A 10 -65.58 -34.08 5.11
C MET A 10 -64.41 -33.20 4.66
N LEU A 11 -63.61 -33.71 3.73
CA LEU A 11 -62.58 -32.92 3.06
C LEU A 11 -63.23 -31.78 2.29
N TRP A 12 -62.52 -30.66 2.15
CA TRP A 12 -63.10 -29.42 1.64
C TRP A 12 -63.80 -29.63 0.29
N TRP A 13 -63.12 -30.30 -0.65
CA TRP A 13 -63.68 -30.59 -1.97
C TRP A 13 -64.87 -31.55 -1.93
N GLU A 14 -64.78 -32.64 -1.16
CA GLU A 14 -65.89 -33.59 -1.01
C GLU A 14 -67.14 -32.94 -0.40
N ARG A 15 -66.93 -32.03 0.57
CA ARG A 15 -67.98 -31.24 1.22
C ARG A 15 -68.62 -30.26 0.25
N HIS A 16 -67.80 -29.53 -0.51
CA HIS A 16 -68.28 -28.54 -1.49
C HIS A 16 -69.06 -29.21 -2.63
N SER A 17 -68.55 -30.32 -3.15
CA SER A 17 -69.25 -31.16 -4.15
C SER A 17 -70.56 -31.75 -3.61
N ALA A 18 -70.59 -32.18 -2.35
CA ALA A 18 -71.80 -32.70 -1.72
C ALA A 18 -72.89 -31.63 -1.55
N TYR A 19 -72.53 -30.44 -1.08
CA TYR A 19 -73.48 -29.35 -0.91
C TYR A 19 -74.01 -28.80 -2.22
N LYS A 20 -73.16 -28.69 -3.26
CA LYS A 20 -73.62 -28.29 -4.60
C LYS A 20 -74.64 -29.29 -5.17
N ARG A 21 -74.38 -30.60 -5.06
CA ARG A 21 -75.32 -31.64 -5.50
C ARG A 21 -76.67 -31.60 -4.80
N ARG A 22 -76.72 -31.07 -3.57
CA ARG A 22 -77.96 -30.90 -2.81
C ARG A 22 -78.64 -29.54 -3.03
N GLY A 23 -78.13 -28.72 -3.96
CA GLY A 23 -78.66 -27.39 -4.23
C GLY A 23 -78.49 -26.40 -3.06
N MET A 24 -77.57 -26.67 -2.13
CA MET A 24 -77.42 -25.88 -0.90
C MET A 24 -76.41 -24.73 -1.04
N LEU A 25 -75.75 -24.61 -2.20
CA LEU A 25 -74.68 -23.64 -2.44
C LEU A 25 -74.66 -23.24 -3.92
N ASP A 26 -74.56 -21.94 -4.17
CA ASP A 26 -74.23 -21.41 -5.49
C ASP A 26 -72.72 -21.51 -5.72
N THR A 27 -72.35 -21.90 -6.94
CA THR A 27 -70.95 -22.10 -7.32
C THR A 27 -70.47 -20.88 -8.07
N SER A 28 -69.30 -20.37 -7.69
CA SER A 28 -68.59 -19.46 -8.58
C SER A 28 -68.04 -20.22 -9.78
N ILE A 29 -67.72 -19.49 -10.86
CA ILE A 29 -67.13 -20.04 -12.10
C ILE A 29 -65.90 -20.93 -11.81
N MET A 30 -65.08 -20.57 -10.80
CA MET A 30 -63.94 -21.39 -10.36
C MET A 30 -64.34 -22.75 -9.80
N HIS A 31 -65.45 -22.85 -9.07
CA HIS A 31 -65.94 -24.12 -8.54
C HIS A 31 -66.55 -24.99 -9.64
N GLU A 32 -67.10 -24.39 -10.69
CA GLU A 32 -67.59 -25.13 -11.87
C GLU A 32 -66.43 -25.71 -12.69
N LEU A 33 -65.34 -24.96 -12.86
CA LEU A 33 -64.10 -25.48 -13.45
C LEU A 33 -63.49 -26.62 -12.62
N MET A 34 -63.49 -26.50 -11.29
CA MET A 34 -63.06 -27.58 -10.40
C MET A 34 -64.01 -28.79 -10.39
N LEU A 35 -65.28 -28.65 -10.78
CA LEU A 35 -66.16 -29.82 -10.93
C LEU A 35 -65.78 -30.65 -12.15
N ILE A 36 -65.21 -30.02 -13.19
CA ILE A 36 -64.67 -30.68 -14.38
C ILE A 36 -63.31 -31.32 -14.05
N TYR A 37 -62.46 -30.60 -13.32
CA TYR A 37 -61.17 -31.10 -12.83
C TYR A 37 -61.14 -31.07 -11.29
N PRO A 38 -61.68 -32.12 -10.64
CA PRO A 38 -61.67 -32.18 -9.18
C PRO A 38 -60.22 -32.05 -8.71
N PRO A 39 -59.89 -31.14 -7.77
CA PRO A 39 -58.56 -31.07 -7.20
C PRO A 39 -58.25 -32.44 -6.62
N GLU A 40 -57.38 -33.18 -7.31
CA GLU A 40 -56.89 -34.46 -6.85
C GLU A 40 -56.27 -34.19 -5.48
N GLN A 41 -56.94 -34.64 -4.44
CA GLN A 41 -56.37 -34.58 -3.11
C GLN A 41 -55.19 -35.52 -3.18
N GLY A 42 -54.01 -34.93 -3.22
CA GLY A 42 -52.76 -35.59 -3.55
C GLY A 42 -52.78 -37.02 -3.02
N THR A 43 -52.89 -37.97 -3.94
CA THR A 43 -52.22 -39.23 -3.74
C THR A 43 -50.77 -38.82 -3.58
N THR A 44 -50.32 -38.51 -2.36
CA THR A 44 -48.91 -38.74 -2.05
C THR A 44 -48.77 -40.21 -2.42
N PRO A 45 -48.06 -40.54 -3.52
CA PRO A 45 -47.95 -41.93 -3.91
C PRO A 45 -47.45 -42.62 -2.66
N ARG A 46 -48.26 -43.52 -2.09
CA ARG A 46 -47.76 -44.43 -1.04
C ARG A 46 -46.54 -45.03 -1.70
N PRO A 47 -45.35 -44.68 -1.22
CA PRO A 47 -44.20 -44.94 -2.04
C PRO A 47 -44.13 -46.48 -2.15
N PRO A 48 -43.89 -47.04 -3.36
CA PRO A 48 -44.09 -48.45 -3.68
C PRO A 48 -42.98 -49.32 -3.07
N PHE A 49 -42.78 -49.15 -1.77
CA PHE A 49 -41.74 -49.79 -1.02
C PHE A 49 -42.36 -50.94 -0.25
N PRO A 50 -41.73 -52.13 -0.30
CA PRO A 50 -42.18 -53.27 0.47
C PRO A 50 -42.20 -52.94 1.97
N PRO A 51 -43.07 -53.59 2.77
CA PRO A 51 -43.31 -53.23 4.18
C PRO A 51 -42.07 -53.16 5.08
N ASN A 52 -40.96 -53.82 4.70
CA ASN A 52 -39.71 -53.86 5.47
C ASN A 52 -38.64 -52.87 4.97
N TRP A 53 -38.91 -52.11 3.90
CA TRP A 53 -37.91 -51.26 3.26
C TRP A 53 -37.36 -50.17 4.18
N LEU A 54 -38.22 -49.53 4.98
CA LEU A 54 -37.79 -48.50 5.94
C LEU A 54 -36.85 -49.06 7.02
N THR A 55 -37.13 -50.28 7.48
CA THR A 55 -36.34 -50.98 8.50
C THR A 55 -34.97 -51.38 7.94
N ASP A 56 -34.95 -51.96 6.74
CA ASP A 56 -33.71 -52.34 6.06
C ASP A 56 -32.88 -51.12 5.65
N TYR A 57 -33.53 -50.08 5.14
CA TYR A 57 -32.89 -48.83 4.74
C TYR A 57 -32.20 -48.16 5.93
N SER A 58 -32.88 -48.03 7.08
CA SER A 58 -32.30 -47.41 8.28
C SER A 58 -31.14 -48.25 8.88
N ARG A 59 -31.20 -49.58 8.75
CA ARG A 59 -30.13 -50.50 9.16
C ARG A 59 -28.90 -50.35 8.27
N LEU A 60 -29.09 -50.36 6.95
CA LEU A 60 -28.01 -50.18 5.98
C LEU A 60 -27.40 -48.78 6.08
N LEU A 61 -28.21 -47.74 6.29
CA LEU A 61 -27.75 -46.37 6.50
C LEU A 61 -26.84 -46.25 7.73
N ARG A 62 -27.18 -46.92 8.84
CA ARG A 62 -26.30 -46.95 10.02
C ARG A 62 -24.98 -47.64 9.74
N LYS A 63 -24.98 -48.74 8.96
CA LYS A 63 -23.74 -49.42 8.54
C LYS A 63 -22.90 -48.56 7.60
N LEU A 64 -23.55 -47.89 6.63
CA LEU A 64 -22.90 -46.94 5.73
C LEU A 64 -22.25 -45.81 6.52
N ASN A 65 -22.97 -45.16 7.43
CA ASN A 65 -22.45 -44.09 8.28
C ASN A 65 -21.31 -44.54 9.21
N LYS A 66 -21.21 -45.84 9.52
CA LYS A 66 -20.10 -46.40 10.30
C LYS A 66 -18.85 -46.61 9.42
N ARG A 67 -19.03 -47.06 8.18
CA ARG A 67 -17.93 -47.27 7.22
C ARG A 67 -17.48 -45.96 6.54
N ARG A 68 -18.39 -45.01 6.37
CA ARG A 68 -18.26 -43.75 5.63
C ARG A 68 -18.85 -42.60 6.46
N PRO A 69 -18.19 -42.16 7.54
CA PRO A 69 -18.73 -41.12 8.43
C PRO A 69 -19.04 -39.80 7.70
N GLU A 70 -18.36 -39.50 6.60
CA GLU A 70 -18.58 -38.35 5.73
C GLU A 70 -19.99 -38.29 5.11
N THR A 71 -20.70 -39.42 5.06
CA THR A 71 -22.07 -39.49 4.51
C THR A 71 -23.16 -39.03 5.48
N ARG A 72 -22.78 -38.70 6.73
CA ARG A 72 -23.70 -38.21 7.77
C ARG A 72 -24.29 -36.83 7.44
N ASP A 73 -23.52 -35.96 6.81
CA ASP A 73 -23.95 -34.57 6.54
C ASP A 73 -25.03 -34.49 5.43
N ALA A 74 -25.21 -35.57 4.67
CA ALA A 74 -26.18 -35.69 3.58
C ALA A 74 -27.53 -36.31 4.00
N LEU A 75 -27.79 -36.45 5.31
CA LEU A 75 -29.00 -37.07 5.84
C LEU A 75 -30.25 -36.20 5.60
N GLY A 76 -31.34 -36.84 5.15
CA GLY A 76 -32.67 -36.21 5.06
C GLY A 76 -33.01 -35.55 3.72
N LYS A 77 -32.06 -35.38 2.79
CA LYS A 77 -32.36 -34.86 1.45
C LYS A 77 -32.77 -36.01 0.50
N PRO A 78 -33.94 -35.98 -0.15
CA PRO A 78 -34.24 -36.91 -1.23
C PRO A 78 -33.17 -36.75 -2.32
N ASN A 79 -32.72 -37.86 -2.91
CA ASN A 79 -31.58 -37.91 -3.85
C ASN A 79 -30.20 -37.59 -3.25
N SER A 80 -30.02 -37.64 -1.93
CA SER A 80 -28.68 -37.55 -1.34
C SER A 80 -27.77 -38.70 -1.82
N PHE A 81 -26.46 -38.50 -1.71
CA PHE A 81 -25.47 -39.53 -2.03
C PHE A 81 -25.77 -40.84 -1.28
N SER A 82 -26.02 -40.75 0.02
CA SER A 82 -26.37 -41.89 0.87
C SER A 82 -27.63 -42.59 0.37
N HIS A 83 -28.63 -41.83 -0.10
CA HIS A 83 -29.85 -42.40 -0.68
C HIS A 83 -29.60 -43.12 -2.01
N LYS A 84 -28.81 -42.53 -2.92
CA LYS A 84 -28.44 -43.15 -4.21
C LYS A 84 -27.64 -44.44 -3.98
N PHE A 85 -26.67 -44.39 -3.07
CA PHE A 85 -25.86 -45.55 -2.68
C PHE A 85 -26.73 -46.68 -2.14
N LEU A 86 -27.59 -46.39 -1.17
CA LEU A 86 -28.48 -47.39 -0.57
C LEU A 86 -29.51 -47.94 -1.56
N THR A 87 -30.05 -47.10 -2.45
CA THR A 87 -30.99 -47.55 -3.49
C THR A 87 -30.30 -48.52 -4.46
N ARG A 88 -29.05 -48.22 -4.83
CA ARG A 88 -28.24 -49.12 -5.67
C ARG A 88 -27.85 -50.40 -4.94
N GLN A 89 -27.53 -50.33 -3.65
CA GLN A 89 -27.20 -51.50 -2.83
C GLN A 89 -28.40 -52.45 -2.73
N LEU A 90 -29.58 -51.89 -2.46
CA LEU A 90 -30.83 -52.65 -2.43
C LEU A 90 -31.19 -53.25 -3.79
N TYR A 91 -30.87 -52.59 -4.90
CA TYR A 91 -31.01 -53.16 -6.23
C TYR A 91 -30.19 -54.43 -6.41
N TRP A 92 -28.91 -54.43 -6.00
CA TRP A 92 -28.07 -55.64 -6.06
C TRP A 92 -28.56 -56.74 -5.12
N MET A 93 -29.05 -56.40 -3.92
CA MET A 93 -29.64 -57.37 -3.00
C MET A 93 -30.90 -58.03 -3.59
N ARG A 94 -31.75 -57.28 -4.30
CA ARG A 94 -32.92 -57.82 -5.01
C ARG A 94 -32.53 -58.79 -6.12
N ASN A 95 -31.35 -58.62 -6.71
CA ASN A 95 -30.79 -59.52 -7.72
C ASN A 95 -30.07 -60.74 -7.12
N GLY A 96 -30.23 -61.00 -5.81
CA GLY A 96 -29.72 -62.19 -5.15
C GLY A 96 -28.30 -62.06 -4.57
N HIS A 97 -27.71 -60.87 -4.55
CA HIS A 97 -26.42 -60.66 -3.89
C HIS A 97 -26.56 -60.58 -2.37
N THR A 98 -25.55 -61.09 -1.65
CA THR A 98 -25.43 -60.89 -0.21
C THR A 98 -25.22 -59.41 0.11
N GLU A 99 -25.57 -58.98 1.32
CA GLU A 99 -25.47 -57.57 1.73
C GLU A 99 -24.05 -57.00 1.54
N GLU A 100 -23.02 -57.80 1.86
CA GLU A 100 -21.61 -57.41 1.72
C GLU A 100 -21.14 -57.42 0.27
N SER A 101 -21.54 -58.42 -0.53
CA SER A 101 -21.26 -58.43 -1.97
C SER A 101 -21.93 -57.25 -2.68
N ALA A 102 -23.17 -56.93 -2.32
CA ALA A 102 -23.89 -55.77 -2.83
C ALA A 102 -23.20 -54.46 -2.45
N PHE A 103 -22.72 -54.33 -1.22
CA PHE A 103 -21.96 -53.16 -0.76
C PHE A 103 -20.69 -52.95 -1.58
N ASN A 104 -19.87 -53.99 -1.74
CA ASN A 104 -18.60 -53.91 -2.47
C ASN A 104 -18.85 -53.54 -3.95
N LYS A 105 -19.85 -54.15 -4.60
CA LYS A 105 -20.22 -53.79 -5.98
C LYS A 105 -20.67 -52.34 -6.11
N THR A 106 -21.45 -51.84 -5.16
CA THR A 106 -21.84 -50.42 -5.17
C THR A 106 -20.68 -49.48 -4.93
N GLU A 107 -19.73 -49.87 -4.08
CA GLU A 107 -18.54 -49.08 -3.79
C GLU A 107 -17.59 -49.04 -4.99
N GLU A 108 -17.40 -50.16 -5.69
CA GLU A 108 -16.62 -50.22 -6.93
C GLU A 108 -17.22 -49.33 -8.03
N GLU A 109 -18.55 -49.43 -8.25
CA GLU A 109 -19.25 -48.59 -9.23
C GLU A 109 -19.14 -47.10 -8.88
N LEU A 110 -19.29 -46.77 -7.60
CA LEU A 110 -19.16 -45.42 -7.11
C LEU A 110 -17.73 -44.89 -7.24
N ALA A 111 -16.73 -45.71 -6.87
CA ALA A 111 -15.33 -45.35 -6.99
C ALA A 111 -14.97 -45.05 -8.46
N LYS A 112 -15.46 -45.86 -9.40
CA LYS A 112 -15.31 -45.61 -10.84
C LYS A 112 -15.91 -44.25 -11.25
N ASN A 113 -17.15 -44.00 -10.88
CA ASN A 113 -17.84 -42.75 -11.22
C ASN A 113 -17.15 -41.53 -10.59
N LEU A 114 -16.63 -41.65 -9.37
CA LEU A 114 -15.87 -40.59 -8.72
C LEU A 114 -14.53 -40.33 -9.40
N VAL A 115 -13.82 -41.38 -9.83
CA VAL A 115 -12.57 -41.24 -10.58
C VAL A 115 -12.82 -40.55 -11.92
N GLU A 116 -13.84 -40.97 -12.67
CA GLU A 116 -14.23 -40.33 -13.93
C GLU A 116 -14.66 -38.87 -13.73
N ALA A 117 -15.48 -38.59 -12.71
CA ALA A 117 -15.89 -37.22 -12.39
C ALA A 117 -14.70 -36.34 -11.99
N ARG A 118 -13.74 -36.88 -11.21
CA ARG A 118 -12.50 -36.18 -10.85
C ARG A 118 -11.63 -35.92 -12.08
N GLN A 119 -11.48 -36.89 -12.98
CA GLN A 119 -10.73 -36.71 -14.22
C GLN A 119 -11.36 -35.65 -15.11
N ASN A 120 -12.68 -35.70 -15.30
CA ASN A 120 -13.42 -34.70 -16.08
C ASN A 120 -13.31 -33.30 -15.44
N ALA A 121 -13.42 -33.20 -14.12
CA ALA A 121 -13.22 -31.95 -13.41
C ALA A 121 -11.77 -31.44 -13.56
N ALA A 122 -10.77 -32.29 -13.39
CA ALA A 122 -9.38 -31.92 -13.56
C ALA A 122 -9.07 -31.41 -14.97
N LEU A 123 -9.61 -32.07 -16.01
CA LEU A 123 -9.50 -31.63 -17.40
C LEU A 123 -10.18 -30.27 -17.64
N LEU A 124 -11.32 -30.01 -16.98
CA LEU A 124 -12.07 -28.77 -17.18
C LEU A 124 -11.41 -27.57 -16.47
N TYR A 125 -10.86 -27.78 -15.29
CA TYR A 125 -10.34 -26.69 -14.46
C TYR A 125 -8.83 -26.48 -14.58
N GLU A 126 -8.12 -27.41 -15.24
CA GLU A 126 -6.68 -27.41 -15.56
C GLU A 126 -5.75 -27.12 -14.37
N VAL A 127 -5.71 -25.87 -13.92
CA VAL A 127 -4.82 -25.35 -12.87
C VAL A 127 -5.61 -24.89 -11.63
N GLY A 128 -6.91 -24.62 -11.76
CA GLY A 128 -7.76 -24.12 -10.67
C GLY A 128 -8.49 -25.22 -9.90
N SER A 129 -8.76 -24.98 -8.61
CA SER A 129 -9.70 -25.77 -7.82
C SER A 129 -11.11 -25.17 -7.92
N SER A 130 -12.09 -25.97 -8.30
CA SER A 130 -13.50 -25.56 -8.28
C SER A 130 -14.23 -26.10 -7.06
N THR A 131 -15.33 -25.46 -6.67
CA THR A 131 -16.26 -25.97 -5.65
C THR A 131 -16.81 -27.34 -6.02
N SER A 132 -17.03 -27.59 -7.32
CA SER A 132 -17.40 -28.90 -7.83
C SER A 132 -16.33 -29.96 -7.53
N MET A 133 -15.04 -29.65 -7.73
CA MET A 133 -13.96 -30.57 -7.43
C MET A 133 -13.87 -30.90 -5.93
N LYS A 134 -14.11 -29.90 -5.06
CA LYS A 134 -14.15 -30.07 -3.59
C LYS A 134 -15.25 -31.02 -3.15
N SER A 135 -16.39 -31.03 -3.83
CA SER A 135 -17.51 -31.92 -3.51
C SER A 135 -17.16 -33.42 -3.65
N PHE A 136 -16.11 -33.74 -4.41
CA PHE A 136 -15.60 -35.11 -4.56
C PHE A 136 -14.46 -35.44 -3.60
N MET A 137 -14.00 -34.49 -2.79
CA MET A 137 -12.92 -34.68 -1.81
C MET A 137 -13.49 -35.05 -0.44
N ASP A 138 -12.71 -35.81 0.31
CA ASP A 138 -12.97 -36.01 1.72
C ASP A 138 -12.68 -34.73 2.52
N TYR A 139 -13.10 -34.71 3.79
CA TYR A 139 -12.92 -33.55 4.66
C TYR A 139 -11.44 -33.12 4.74
N TYR A 140 -10.52 -34.06 4.90
CA TYR A 140 -9.09 -33.77 4.98
C TYR A 140 -8.54 -33.20 3.66
N GLY A 141 -8.99 -33.71 2.51
CA GLY A 141 -8.67 -33.14 1.21
C GLY A 141 -9.17 -31.69 1.06
N GLN A 142 -10.36 -31.37 1.55
CA GLN A 142 -10.89 -30.00 1.54
C GLN A 142 -10.11 -29.06 2.45
N VAL A 143 -9.72 -29.51 3.65
CA VAL A 143 -8.87 -28.73 4.58
C VAL A 143 -7.51 -28.45 3.97
N ALA A 144 -6.87 -29.46 3.36
CA ALA A 144 -5.59 -29.30 2.69
C ALA A 144 -5.67 -28.33 1.50
N GLU A 145 -6.75 -28.38 0.73
CA GLU A 145 -6.98 -27.43 -0.36
C GLU A 145 -7.16 -26.00 0.16
N TYR A 146 -7.89 -25.82 1.26
CA TYR A 146 -8.08 -24.51 1.89
C TYR A 146 -6.75 -23.92 2.38
N GLU A 147 -5.94 -24.70 3.09
CA GLU A 147 -4.60 -24.29 3.52
C GLU A 147 -3.69 -23.98 2.33
N GLY A 148 -3.73 -24.82 1.29
CA GLY A 148 -3.01 -24.60 0.04
C GLY A 148 -3.40 -23.28 -0.61
N ARG A 149 -4.69 -22.97 -0.68
CA ARG A 149 -5.20 -21.71 -1.22
C ARG A 149 -4.72 -20.51 -0.42
N LEU A 150 -4.71 -20.58 0.91
CA LEU A 150 -4.17 -19.51 1.76
C LEU A 150 -2.67 -19.30 1.53
N LYS A 151 -1.89 -20.38 1.41
CA LYS A 151 -0.45 -20.32 1.10
C LYS A 151 -0.20 -19.68 -0.27
N VAL A 152 -0.96 -20.06 -1.29
CA VAL A 152 -0.87 -19.45 -2.63
C VAL A 152 -1.29 -17.98 -2.61
N LYS A 153 -2.36 -17.61 -1.89
CA LYS A 153 -2.74 -16.19 -1.70
C LYS A 153 -1.62 -15.38 -1.06
N LYS A 154 -0.91 -15.93 -0.07
CA LYS A 154 0.27 -15.30 0.54
C LYS A 154 1.37 -15.10 -0.51
N LEU A 155 1.70 -16.12 -1.31
CA LEU A 155 2.68 -16.00 -2.40
C LEU A 155 2.29 -14.94 -3.43
N ILE A 156 1.02 -14.89 -3.86
CA ILE A 156 0.52 -13.87 -4.79
C ILE A 156 0.64 -12.46 -4.19
N LYS A 157 0.34 -12.31 -2.90
CA LYS A 157 0.49 -11.03 -2.18
C LYS A 157 1.95 -10.56 -2.12
N ASP A 158 2.89 -11.48 -1.97
CA ASP A 158 4.31 -11.16 -1.82
C ASP A 158 5.07 -11.08 -3.16
N LEU A 159 4.54 -11.66 -4.24
CA LEU A 159 5.15 -11.65 -5.57
C LEU A 159 5.44 -10.23 -6.11
N PRO A 160 4.54 -9.22 -6.02
CA PRO A 160 4.86 -7.86 -6.44
C PRO A 160 5.95 -7.19 -5.59
N LYS A 161 6.11 -7.59 -4.33
CA LYS A 161 7.20 -7.09 -3.47
C LYS A 161 8.53 -7.70 -3.92
N PHE A 162 8.56 -9.00 -4.16
CA PHE A 162 9.72 -9.70 -4.71
C PHE A 162 10.18 -9.10 -6.04
N LEU A 163 9.26 -8.90 -6.99
CA LEU A 163 9.57 -8.33 -8.30
C LEU A 163 10.10 -6.89 -8.21
N ARG A 164 9.69 -6.11 -7.21
CA ARG A 164 10.25 -4.77 -6.96
C ARG A 164 11.68 -4.83 -6.46
N GLY A 165 11.95 -5.65 -5.43
CA GLY A 165 13.32 -5.84 -4.93
C GLY A 165 14.28 -6.37 -6.00
N SER A 166 13.81 -7.30 -6.85
CA SER A 166 14.61 -7.80 -7.98
C SER A 166 14.92 -6.72 -9.03
N LYS A 167 14.00 -5.79 -9.29
CA LYS A 167 14.26 -4.66 -10.21
C LYS A 167 15.28 -3.68 -9.63
N GLU A 168 15.16 -3.37 -8.34
CA GLU A 168 16.08 -2.47 -7.65
C GLU A 168 17.51 -3.00 -7.65
N MET A 169 17.69 -4.32 -7.47
CA MET A 169 18.98 -5.02 -7.63
C MET A 169 19.60 -4.83 -9.02
N ASN A 170 18.80 -4.95 -10.09
CA ASN A 170 19.31 -4.78 -11.45
C ASN A 170 19.72 -3.33 -11.72
N ILE A 171 18.95 -2.35 -11.21
CA ILE A 171 19.29 -0.93 -11.29
C ILE A 171 20.59 -0.68 -10.52
N PHE A 172 20.73 -1.22 -9.31
CA PHE A 172 21.96 -1.06 -8.52
C PHE A 172 23.19 -1.57 -9.26
N ASN A 173 23.11 -2.74 -9.90
CA ASN A 173 24.20 -3.29 -10.71
C ASN A 173 24.51 -2.45 -11.96
N GLU A 174 23.50 -1.81 -12.57
CA GLU A 174 23.67 -0.92 -13.73
C GLU A 174 24.29 0.43 -13.33
N TYR A 175 23.98 0.93 -12.12
CA TYR A 175 24.48 2.20 -11.56
C TYR A 175 25.72 2.06 -10.67
N GLN A 176 26.23 0.85 -10.41
CA GLN A 176 27.52 0.64 -9.73
C GLN A 176 28.71 1.27 -10.50
N HIS A 177 28.55 1.63 -11.78
CA HIS A 177 29.53 2.43 -12.50
C HIS A 177 29.52 3.94 -12.17
N ILE A 178 28.54 4.42 -11.39
CA ILE A 178 28.35 5.84 -11.05
C ILE A 178 28.34 6.09 -9.52
N ASN A 179 28.04 5.11 -8.67
CA ASN A 179 27.79 5.35 -7.25
C ASN A 179 28.82 4.78 -6.26
N GLU A 180 29.86 5.57 -5.97
CA GLU A 180 30.54 5.61 -4.65
C GLU A 180 29.70 6.36 -3.59
N TRP A 181 28.44 6.73 -3.90
CA TRP A 181 27.63 7.70 -3.17
C TRP A 181 26.84 7.16 -1.97
N GLU A 182 26.77 5.84 -1.74
CA GLU A 182 26.06 5.26 -0.58
C GLU A 182 26.79 5.38 0.75
N HIS A 183 28.09 5.74 0.75
CA HIS A 183 28.84 5.93 1.99
C HIS A 183 28.48 7.22 2.75
N LEU A 184 27.76 8.16 2.13
CA LEU A 184 27.35 9.42 2.78
C LEU A 184 25.98 9.35 3.47
N THR A 185 25.07 8.48 3.00
CA THR A 185 23.72 8.33 3.59
C THR A 185 23.69 7.34 4.74
N ASN A 186 24.61 6.37 4.78
CA ASN A 186 24.70 5.39 5.87
C ASN A 186 25.17 5.99 7.22
N ASN A 187 25.74 7.20 7.23
CA ASN A 187 26.04 7.93 8.47
C ASN A 187 24.80 8.55 9.15
N ILE A 188 23.61 8.49 8.54
CA ILE A 188 22.37 8.97 9.18
C ILE A 188 21.73 7.85 10.03
N ALA A 189 22.03 6.58 9.77
CA ALA A 189 21.48 5.45 10.52
C ALA A 189 22.29 5.09 11.78
N SER A 190 23.46 5.69 11.97
CA SER A 190 24.26 5.61 13.20
C SER A 190 24.14 6.88 14.03
N SER A 191 22.97 7.52 14.06
CA SER A 191 22.69 8.46 15.14
C SER A 191 22.61 7.62 16.41
N GLU A 192 23.74 7.46 17.09
CA GLU A 192 23.76 7.35 18.54
C GLU A 192 22.64 8.27 19.05
N GLU A 193 21.75 7.72 19.88
CA GLU A 193 20.75 8.47 20.63
C GLU A 193 21.50 9.44 21.56
N THR A 194 22.07 10.49 20.97
CA THR A 194 22.52 11.64 21.69
C THR A 194 21.28 12.11 22.44
N LYS A 195 21.40 12.21 23.77
CA LYS A 195 20.36 12.64 24.70
C LYS A 195 19.92 14.07 24.34
N THR A 196 19.19 14.20 23.26
CA THR A 196 18.63 15.44 22.78
C THR A 196 17.41 15.72 23.65
N GLU A 197 17.27 16.97 24.08
CA GLU A 197 16.18 17.37 24.95
C GLU A 197 14.83 17.06 24.27
N PRO A 198 13.87 16.41 24.96
CA PRO A 198 12.58 16.00 24.38
C PRO A 198 11.80 17.17 23.76
N LYS A 199 12.03 18.39 24.26
CA LYS A 199 11.48 19.64 23.72
C LYS A 199 11.93 19.93 22.29
N LYS A 200 13.23 19.77 22.00
CA LYS A 200 13.81 20.06 20.68
C LYS A 200 13.31 19.04 19.66
N THR A 201 13.29 17.76 20.03
CA THR A 201 12.81 16.68 19.14
C THR A 201 11.32 16.82 18.82
N PHE A 202 10.49 17.25 19.79
CA PHE A 202 9.08 17.55 19.54
C PHE A 202 8.87 18.69 18.53
N LEU A 203 9.59 19.81 18.71
CA LEU A 203 9.48 20.96 17.80
C LEU A 203 9.96 20.63 16.39
N GLU A 204 11.04 19.85 16.25
CA GLU A 204 11.56 19.37 14.97
C GLU A 204 10.54 18.46 14.27
N LYS A 205 9.95 17.51 14.99
CA LYS A 205 8.88 16.64 14.45
C LYS A 205 7.66 17.44 14.03
N ALA A 206 7.23 18.42 14.84
CA ALA A 206 6.09 19.28 14.52
C ALA A 206 6.36 20.14 13.27
N LYS A 207 7.57 20.72 13.14
CA LYS A 207 7.99 21.43 11.92
C LYS A 207 8.02 20.51 10.71
N THR A 208 8.47 19.26 10.87
CA THR A 208 8.49 18.26 9.80
C THR A 208 7.08 17.90 9.34
N LEU A 209 6.14 17.77 10.27
CA LEU A 209 4.73 17.52 9.96
C LEU A 209 4.10 18.67 9.16
N ILE A 210 4.39 19.93 9.52
CA ILE A 210 3.95 21.08 8.73
C ILE A 210 4.56 21.03 7.33
N ASN A 211 5.86 20.76 7.22
CA ASN A 211 6.50 20.64 5.91
C ASN A 211 5.86 19.55 5.05
N TYR A 212 5.48 18.40 5.65
CA TYR A 212 4.77 17.32 4.96
C TYR A 212 3.37 17.74 4.51
N HIS A 213 2.62 18.43 5.38
CA HIS A 213 1.32 18.99 5.02
C HIS A 213 1.44 19.95 3.83
N ASP A 214 2.52 20.74 3.79
CA ASP A 214 2.80 21.72 2.75
C ASP A 214 3.40 21.11 1.47
N GLU A 215 3.70 19.80 1.44
CA GLU A 215 4.23 19.14 0.23
C GLU A 215 3.27 19.19 -0.96
N LYS A 216 1.95 19.22 -0.70
CA LYS A 216 0.96 19.38 -1.77
C LYS A 216 1.12 20.74 -2.45
N ALA A 217 1.17 21.83 -1.67
CA ALA A 217 1.40 23.16 -2.19
C ALA A 217 2.80 23.32 -2.82
N SER A 218 3.81 22.66 -2.24
CA SER A 218 5.21 22.79 -2.66
C SER A 218 5.46 22.29 -4.07
N LYS A 219 4.73 21.25 -4.52
CA LYS A 219 4.82 20.73 -5.89
C LYS A 219 4.45 21.77 -6.95
N TYR A 220 3.56 22.70 -6.60
CA TYR A 220 3.07 23.69 -7.55
C TYR A 220 3.77 25.03 -7.43
N ASP A 221 4.41 25.35 -6.30
CA ASP A 221 4.94 26.69 -6.06
C ASP A 221 6.16 27.06 -6.92
N GLY A 222 6.78 26.07 -7.58
CA GLY A 222 7.95 26.24 -8.45
C GLY A 222 9.25 26.51 -7.71
N LEU A 223 9.25 26.46 -6.37
CA LEU A 223 10.43 26.68 -5.53
C LEU A 223 11.16 25.39 -5.18
N GLN A 224 10.60 24.22 -5.51
CA GLN A 224 11.20 22.93 -5.19
C GLN A 224 12.64 22.80 -5.73
N GLY A 225 12.89 23.26 -6.96
CA GLY A 225 14.22 23.20 -7.57
C GLY A 225 15.30 24.04 -6.87
N LEU A 226 14.92 25.03 -6.06
CA LEU A 226 15.86 25.84 -5.27
C LEU A 226 16.26 25.18 -3.95
N SER A 227 15.51 24.16 -3.52
CA SER A 227 15.74 23.44 -2.26
C SER A 227 16.18 21.98 -2.47
N ASP A 228 16.15 21.50 -3.72
CA ASP A 228 16.41 20.11 -4.07
C ASP A 228 17.92 19.84 -4.14
N ASP A 229 18.39 19.02 -3.21
CA ASP A 229 19.78 18.60 -3.14
C ASP A 229 20.24 17.86 -4.39
N LEU A 230 19.36 17.09 -5.02
CA LEU A 230 19.70 16.35 -6.23
C LEU A 230 19.95 17.31 -7.39
N ILE A 231 19.14 18.35 -7.55
CA ILE A 231 19.33 19.34 -8.62
C ILE A 231 20.62 20.12 -8.41
N ILE A 232 20.90 20.54 -7.17
CA ILE A 232 22.13 21.27 -6.84
C ILE A 232 23.34 20.38 -7.07
N TRP A 233 23.29 19.14 -6.58
CA TRP A 233 24.37 18.18 -6.71
C TRP A 233 24.62 17.78 -8.17
N THR A 234 23.56 17.47 -8.92
CA THR A 234 23.66 17.19 -10.35
C THR A 234 24.17 18.40 -11.12
N ALA A 235 23.77 19.63 -10.79
CA ALA A 235 24.33 20.83 -11.44
C ALA A 235 25.84 20.97 -11.16
N ARG A 236 26.28 20.71 -9.91
CA ARG A 236 27.70 20.79 -9.49
C ARG A 236 28.57 19.73 -10.16
N ASP A 237 28.10 18.48 -10.16
CA ASP A 237 28.90 17.34 -10.60
C ASP A 237 28.62 16.92 -12.06
N ALA A 238 27.55 17.39 -12.71
CA ALA A 238 27.27 17.07 -14.11
C ALA A 238 28.44 17.39 -15.02
N TYR A 239 29.05 18.58 -14.86
CA TYR A 239 30.22 18.95 -15.66
C TYR A 239 31.39 18.00 -15.44
N ARG A 240 31.67 17.61 -14.19
CA ARG A 240 32.74 16.67 -13.85
C ARG A 240 32.49 15.27 -14.41
N HIS A 241 31.25 14.79 -14.33
CA HIS A 241 30.84 13.51 -14.90
C HIS A 241 30.93 13.52 -16.42
N ILE A 242 30.44 14.58 -17.07
CA ILE A 242 30.55 14.78 -18.53
C ILE A 242 32.02 14.81 -18.94
N LYS A 243 32.88 15.55 -18.22
CA LYS A 243 34.32 15.63 -18.48
C LYS A 243 35.06 14.30 -18.28
N LYS A 244 34.72 13.54 -17.23
CA LYS A 244 35.30 12.20 -17.01
C LYS A 244 34.84 11.22 -18.10
N PHE A 245 33.55 11.25 -18.44
CA PHE A 245 32.98 10.40 -19.47
C PHE A 245 33.55 10.74 -20.85
N SER A 246 33.66 12.03 -21.18
CA SER A 246 34.25 12.49 -22.44
C SER A 246 35.71 12.05 -22.57
N LYS A 247 36.53 12.17 -21.51
CA LYS A 247 37.91 11.65 -21.50
C LYS A 247 37.97 10.13 -21.69
N LYS A 248 37.10 9.36 -21.01
CA LYS A 248 37.02 7.89 -21.18
C LYS A 248 36.55 7.51 -22.59
N LEU A 249 35.66 8.29 -23.19
CA LEU A 249 35.18 8.06 -24.55
C LEU A 249 36.25 8.44 -25.57
N LEU A 250 36.92 9.58 -25.39
CA LEU A 250 38.04 10.04 -26.20
C LEU A 250 39.14 8.97 -26.26
N SER A 251 39.58 8.43 -25.12
CA SER A 251 40.60 7.38 -25.10
C SER A 251 40.15 6.09 -25.79
N LYS A 252 38.87 5.71 -25.68
CA LYS A 252 38.29 4.60 -26.45
C LYS A 252 38.23 4.88 -27.95
N LEU A 253 37.98 6.12 -28.36
CA LEU A 253 37.92 6.53 -29.76
C LEU A 253 39.32 6.60 -30.38
N GLU A 254 40.30 7.15 -29.66
CA GLU A 254 41.70 7.19 -30.06
C GLU A 254 42.29 5.78 -30.20
N THR A 255 42.03 4.88 -29.24
CA THR A 255 42.44 3.47 -29.34
C THR A 255 41.76 2.75 -30.49
N SER A 256 40.56 3.18 -30.90
CA SER A 256 39.85 2.69 -32.08
C SER A 256 40.33 3.35 -33.39
N GLY A 257 41.28 4.28 -33.32
CA GLY A 257 41.89 4.95 -34.47
C GLY A 257 41.08 6.13 -35.03
N VAL A 258 40.18 6.73 -34.24
CA VAL A 258 39.44 7.95 -34.63
C VAL A 258 40.27 9.18 -34.26
N SER A 259 40.43 10.11 -35.22
CA SER A 259 41.10 11.39 -35.02
C SER A 259 40.36 12.52 -35.73
N LEU A 260 40.65 13.78 -35.39
CA LEU A 260 40.20 14.92 -36.19
C LEU A 260 41.16 15.15 -37.36
N ASP A 261 40.62 15.43 -38.54
CA ASP A 261 41.39 15.91 -39.68
C ASP A 261 41.70 17.42 -39.57
N ALA A 262 42.51 17.94 -40.49
CA ALA A 262 42.88 19.37 -40.51
C ALA A 262 41.70 20.32 -40.76
N ASN A 263 40.56 19.80 -41.23
CA ASN A 263 39.33 20.56 -41.47
C ASN A 263 38.38 20.49 -40.25
N GLY A 264 38.75 19.72 -39.22
CA GLY A 264 37.92 19.49 -38.05
C GLY A 264 36.78 18.49 -38.27
N GLU A 265 36.87 17.63 -39.29
CA GLU A 265 36.00 16.47 -39.48
C GLU A 265 36.58 15.21 -38.82
N LEU A 266 35.71 14.26 -38.48
CA LEU A 266 36.13 13.01 -37.83
C LEU A 266 36.67 12.03 -38.88
N ASP A 267 37.98 11.79 -38.84
CA ASP A 267 38.63 10.73 -39.59
C ASP A 267 38.38 9.37 -38.91
N VAL A 268 37.52 8.57 -39.54
CA VAL A 268 37.17 7.20 -39.11
C VAL A 268 37.71 6.14 -40.09
N SER A 269 38.62 6.52 -40.99
CA SER A 269 39.15 5.64 -42.05
C SER A 269 39.80 4.36 -41.51
N LYS A 270 40.32 4.40 -40.28
CA LYS A 270 40.99 3.27 -39.60
C LYS A 270 40.03 2.23 -39.02
N ILE A 271 38.74 2.54 -38.88
CA ILE A 271 37.73 1.62 -38.34
C ILE A 271 37.27 0.67 -39.45
N LYS A 272 37.31 -0.66 -39.23
CA LYS A 272 36.88 -1.63 -40.26
C LYS A 272 35.36 -1.76 -40.42
N ASN A 273 34.58 -1.45 -39.39
CA ASN A 273 33.12 -1.64 -39.36
C ASN A 273 32.38 -0.39 -39.86
N LYS A 274 31.70 -0.50 -41.01
CA LYS A 274 30.96 0.59 -41.64
C LYS A 274 29.78 1.12 -40.80
N ASN A 275 29.06 0.24 -40.12
CA ASN A 275 27.93 0.65 -39.26
C ASN A 275 28.41 1.49 -38.07
N LEU A 276 29.58 1.16 -37.52
CA LEU A 276 30.20 1.93 -36.45
C LEU A 276 30.68 3.30 -36.96
N GLN A 277 31.29 3.35 -38.16
CA GLN A 277 31.69 4.61 -38.79
C GLN A 277 30.50 5.55 -38.97
N ASP A 278 29.37 5.04 -39.49
CA ASP A 278 28.16 5.83 -39.71
C ASP A 278 27.55 6.30 -38.39
N ALA A 279 27.54 5.45 -37.36
CA ALA A 279 27.07 5.82 -36.02
C ALA A 279 27.94 6.92 -35.38
N ILE A 280 29.26 6.85 -35.53
CA ILE A 280 30.21 7.84 -35.02
C ILE A 280 30.04 9.18 -35.76
N LYS A 281 29.99 9.16 -37.10
CA LYS A 281 29.81 10.37 -37.92
C LYS A 281 28.47 11.07 -37.65
N LYS A 282 27.41 10.31 -37.38
CA LYS A 282 26.07 10.84 -37.11
C LYS A 282 25.94 11.46 -35.72
N ASN A 283 26.84 11.15 -34.78
CA ASN A 283 26.75 11.65 -33.41
C ASN A 283 27.54 12.97 -33.24
N PRO A 284 26.87 14.13 -33.14
CA PRO A 284 27.54 15.43 -33.03
C PRO A 284 28.35 15.60 -31.73
N MET A 285 28.00 14.83 -30.68
CA MET A 285 28.69 14.91 -29.39
C MET A 285 30.14 14.44 -29.48
N ILE A 286 30.44 13.48 -30.36
CA ILE A 286 31.81 12.97 -30.52
C ILE A 286 32.71 14.06 -31.09
N LYS A 287 32.21 14.81 -32.08
CA LYS A 287 32.92 15.95 -32.65
C LYS A 287 33.21 17.01 -31.57
N MET A 288 32.20 17.37 -30.77
CA MET A 288 32.37 18.33 -29.66
C MET A 288 33.43 17.90 -28.62
N ILE A 289 33.47 16.61 -28.26
CA ILE A 289 34.44 16.09 -27.27
C ILE A 289 35.89 16.29 -27.74
N PHE A 290 36.17 16.08 -29.03
CA PHE A 290 37.51 16.34 -29.56
C PHE A 290 37.83 17.84 -29.59
N TYR A 291 36.86 18.72 -29.90
CA TYR A 291 37.09 20.18 -29.83
C TYR A 291 37.33 20.68 -28.40
N ASP A 292 36.58 20.18 -27.41
CA ASP A 292 36.75 20.58 -26.01
C ASP A 292 38.12 20.17 -25.46
N SER A 293 38.69 19.03 -25.90
CA SER A 293 40.05 18.65 -25.53
C SER A 293 41.14 19.61 -26.05
N PHE A 294 40.90 20.24 -27.21
CA PHE A 294 41.78 21.27 -27.76
C PHE A 294 41.65 22.60 -27.01
N LYS A 295 40.45 22.93 -26.51
CA LYS A 295 40.17 24.18 -25.78
C LYS A 295 40.73 24.15 -24.34
N ASP A 296 40.59 23.03 -23.64
CA ASP A 296 41.16 22.81 -22.30
C ASP A 296 42.71 22.97 -22.28
N GLN A 297 43.41 22.68 -23.38
CA GLN A 297 44.86 22.90 -23.48
C GLN A 297 45.24 24.38 -23.59
N TYR A 298 44.38 25.21 -24.18
CA TYR A 298 44.60 26.65 -24.39
C TYR A 298 44.15 27.53 -23.20
N GLU A 299 43.12 27.10 -22.45
CA GLU A 299 42.59 27.87 -21.31
C GLU A 299 43.47 27.71 -20.05
N ASN A 300 44.09 26.54 -19.83
CA ASN A 300 45.04 26.33 -18.73
C ASN A 300 46.33 27.18 -18.87
N GLU A 301 46.66 27.67 -20.06
CA GLU A 301 47.79 28.59 -20.28
C GLU A 301 47.45 30.06 -19.95
N ASN A 302 46.16 30.41 -19.76
CA ASN A 302 45.70 31.78 -19.56
C ASN A 302 45.12 32.06 -18.15
N GLU A 303 44.81 31.03 -17.35
CA GLU A 303 44.28 31.22 -15.99
C GLU A 303 45.34 31.75 -14.99
N ASP A 304 46.63 31.65 -15.28
CA ASP A 304 47.70 32.24 -14.45
C ASP A 304 47.73 33.79 -14.50
N ASN A 305 46.95 34.44 -15.38
CA ASN A 305 47.01 35.90 -15.61
C ASN A 305 45.80 36.69 -15.11
N LEU A 306 44.81 36.09 -14.43
CA LEU A 306 43.58 36.76 -13.98
C LEU A 306 43.41 36.72 -12.45
N GLN A 307 44.39 37.28 -11.73
CA GLN A 307 44.20 37.75 -10.35
C GLN A 307 44.16 39.29 -10.35
N GLU A 308 43.02 39.89 -10.70
CA GLU A 308 42.77 41.32 -10.50
C GLU A 308 41.65 41.57 -9.48
N THR A 309 42.09 42.00 -8.30
CA THR A 309 41.52 43.07 -7.45
C THR A 309 39.99 43.18 -7.34
N GLU A 310 39.38 42.43 -6.41
CA GLU A 310 38.09 42.82 -5.82
C GLU A 310 38.31 43.89 -4.73
N GLY A 311 37.78 45.10 -4.97
CA GLY A 311 37.85 46.23 -4.04
C GLY A 311 37.08 45.96 -2.74
N SER A 312 37.77 46.16 -1.61
CA SER A 312 37.29 45.93 -0.24
C SER A 312 36.31 47.02 0.24
N TYR A 313 35.05 46.98 -0.21
CA TYR A 313 34.00 47.72 0.50
C TYR A 313 33.66 46.97 1.81
N VAL A 314 34.11 47.46 2.96
CA VAL A 314 33.74 46.93 4.27
C VAL A 314 32.47 47.67 4.74
N PRO A 315 31.30 47.02 4.84
CA PRO A 315 30.13 47.66 5.43
C PRO A 315 30.43 47.95 6.91
N GLY A 316 30.09 49.16 7.37
CA GLY A 316 30.25 49.54 8.78
C GLY A 316 29.50 48.60 9.73
N PRO A 317 29.88 48.56 11.03
CA PRO A 317 29.29 47.67 12.02
C PRO A 317 27.78 47.87 12.14
N LEU A 318 27.05 46.76 12.33
CA LEU A 318 25.62 46.74 12.61
C LEU A 318 25.35 47.51 13.91
N SER A 319 24.80 48.73 13.82
CA SER A 319 24.26 49.41 14.98
C SER A 319 23.06 48.62 15.50
N GLU A 320 23.09 48.23 16.77
CA GLU A 320 21.95 47.59 17.44
C GLU A 320 20.69 48.44 17.27
N PRO A 321 19.51 47.81 17.05
CA PRO A 321 18.27 48.56 16.90
C PRO A 321 18.03 49.38 18.17
N THR A 322 18.02 50.70 18.03
CA THR A 322 17.56 51.61 19.08
C THR A 322 16.04 51.53 19.12
N ILE A 323 15.53 50.46 19.72
CA ILE A 323 14.11 50.35 20.03
C ILE A 323 13.83 51.46 21.04
N LYS A 324 13.17 52.52 20.61
CA LYS A 324 12.68 53.58 21.50
C LYS A 324 11.49 53.01 22.27
N TRP A 325 11.79 52.25 23.32
CA TRP A 325 10.78 51.76 24.25
C TRP A 325 10.08 52.95 24.87
N LYS A 326 8.76 53.06 24.66
CA LYS A 326 7.93 54.09 25.32
C LYS A 326 7.55 53.71 26.76
N SER A 327 7.93 52.51 27.22
CA SER A 327 7.49 51.92 28.49
C SER A 327 8.68 51.29 29.21
N GLU A 328 8.72 51.44 30.53
CA GLU A 328 9.76 50.90 31.43
C GLU A 328 9.74 49.35 31.50
N ASP A 329 8.71 48.69 30.98
CA ASP A 329 8.50 47.25 31.17
C ASP A 329 8.09 46.55 29.85
N PRO A 330 9.06 46.16 29.00
CA PRO A 330 8.80 45.68 27.64
C PRO A 330 7.96 44.39 27.60
N TYR A 331 7.90 43.61 28.68
CA TYR A 331 7.21 42.32 28.69
C TYR A 331 5.70 42.40 28.95
N LYS A 332 5.16 43.56 29.36
CA LYS A 332 3.71 43.74 29.61
C LYS A 332 2.88 44.04 28.36
N GLN A 333 3.51 44.31 27.22
CA GLN A 333 2.78 44.54 25.97
C GLN A 333 2.65 43.27 25.14
N ILE A 334 1.41 42.92 24.79
CA ILE A 334 1.11 41.88 23.79
C ILE A 334 1.65 42.36 22.44
N TYR A 335 2.87 41.95 22.10
CA TYR A 335 3.58 42.33 20.87
C TYR A 335 2.82 42.07 19.56
N GLY A 336 1.77 41.24 19.60
CA GLY A 336 0.85 41.04 18.46
C GLY A 336 -0.04 42.25 18.14
N ARG A 337 -0.07 43.30 18.98
CA ARG A 337 -0.88 44.52 18.76
C ARG A 337 -0.09 45.75 18.34
N LEU A 338 1.24 45.73 18.38
CA LEU A 338 2.06 46.84 17.89
C LEU A 338 2.01 46.82 16.37
N LYS A 339 1.52 47.90 15.75
CA LYS A 339 1.60 48.02 14.29
C LYS A 339 3.09 48.10 13.93
N PRO A 340 3.58 47.34 12.94
CA PRO A 340 4.99 47.40 12.53
C PRO A 340 5.48 48.82 12.23
N THR A 341 4.57 49.71 11.81
CA THR A 341 4.78 51.15 11.56
C THR A 341 5.08 51.96 12.82
N GLU A 342 4.83 51.43 14.02
CA GLU A 342 5.10 52.08 15.30
C GLU A 342 6.51 51.77 15.84
N ILE A 343 7.19 50.76 15.27
CA ILE A 343 8.50 50.26 15.72
C ILE A 343 9.65 50.86 14.89
N GLU A 344 9.48 50.94 13.57
CA GLU A 344 10.46 51.48 12.62
C GLU A 344 9.70 52.13 11.45
N SER A 345 10.24 53.22 10.90
CA SER A 345 9.69 53.79 9.66
C SER A 345 9.93 52.84 8.48
N GLN A 346 9.12 52.97 7.42
CA GLN A 346 9.24 52.12 6.23
C GLN A 346 10.63 52.23 5.58
N ASP A 347 11.21 53.44 5.56
CA ASP A 347 12.52 53.70 4.98
C ASP A 347 13.65 53.09 5.82
N GLU A 348 13.60 53.22 7.14
CA GLU A 348 14.56 52.60 8.07
C GLU A 348 14.53 51.07 7.97
N ARG A 349 13.33 50.49 7.84
CA ARG A 349 13.16 49.05 7.59
C ARG A 349 13.84 48.62 6.29
N ILE A 350 13.60 49.35 5.19
CA ILE A 350 14.19 49.03 3.88
C ILE A 350 15.71 49.12 3.96
N GLU A 351 16.24 50.15 4.61
CA GLU A 351 17.69 50.34 4.73
C GLU A 351 18.34 49.26 5.59
N ARG A 352 17.71 48.88 6.70
CA ARG A 352 18.14 47.75 7.56
C ARG A 352 18.15 46.43 6.79
N LEU A 353 17.10 46.14 6.03
CA LEU A 353 17.03 44.93 5.20
C LEU A 353 18.11 44.93 4.10
N LYS A 354 18.38 46.06 3.47
CA LYS A 354 19.49 46.19 2.49
C LYS A 354 20.84 45.90 3.13
N ARG A 355 21.11 46.43 4.33
CA ARG A 355 22.37 46.17 5.06
C ARG A 355 22.50 44.70 5.45
N LEU A 356 21.45 44.09 5.99
CA LEU A 356 21.42 42.66 6.32
C LEU A 356 21.66 41.80 5.07
N TRP A 357 21.04 42.14 3.94
CA TRP A 357 21.23 41.45 2.67
C TRP A 357 22.67 41.53 2.15
N HIS A 358 23.30 42.71 2.23
CA HIS A 358 24.71 42.86 1.89
C HIS A 358 25.64 42.10 2.84
N HIS A 359 25.32 42.04 4.13
CA HIS A 359 26.10 41.33 5.12
C HIS A 359 26.00 39.80 4.96
N SER A 360 24.80 39.27 4.64
CA SER A 360 24.62 37.85 4.36
C SER A 360 25.35 37.35 3.11
N ARG A 361 25.66 38.24 2.17
CA ARG A 361 26.36 37.92 0.92
C ARG A 361 27.88 37.78 1.06
N LYS A 362 28.49 38.42 2.06
CA LYS A 362 29.96 38.54 2.18
C LYS A 362 30.63 37.54 3.12
N SER A 363 29.85 36.83 3.95
CA SER A 363 30.41 36.10 5.10
C SER A 363 30.18 34.60 5.08
N LYS A 364 29.70 34.02 3.97
CA LYS A 364 29.16 32.65 3.97
C LYS A 364 29.74 31.80 2.86
N THR A 365 30.20 30.61 3.24
CA THR A 365 30.61 29.55 2.31
C THR A 365 29.44 29.18 1.40
N GLU A 366 29.69 28.57 0.25
CA GLU A 366 28.60 28.11 -0.64
C GLU A 366 27.60 27.22 0.11
N GLU A 367 28.09 26.34 1.00
CA GLU A 367 27.26 25.46 1.84
C GLU A 367 26.33 26.23 2.76
N ASP A 368 26.84 27.27 3.44
CA ASP A 368 26.03 28.14 4.29
C ASP A 368 24.96 28.89 3.49
N GLN A 369 25.29 29.33 2.27
CA GLN A 369 24.35 30.00 1.38
C GLN A 369 23.21 29.06 0.96
N PHE A 370 23.52 27.80 0.65
CA PHE A 370 22.51 26.79 0.33
C PHE A 370 21.61 26.46 1.54
N ALA A 371 22.19 26.32 2.73
CA ALA A 371 21.41 26.11 3.95
C ALA A 371 20.42 27.26 4.19
N LEU A 372 20.87 28.51 4.04
CA LEU A 372 20.00 29.69 4.12
C LEU A 372 18.94 29.74 3.04
N GLN A 373 19.28 29.36 1.81
CA GLN A 373 18.33 29.32 0.71
C GLN A 373 17.19 28.34 1.02
N LYS A 374 17.51 27.15 1.52
CA LYS A 374 16.49 26.17 1.96
C LYS A 374 15.64 26.72 3.09
N GLU A 375 16.24 27.35 4.09
CA GLU A 375 15.52 27.96 5.21
C GLU A 375 14.61 29.10 4.74
N ALA A 376 15.09 29.97 3.85
CA ALA A 376 14.33 31.07 3.27
C ALA A 376 13.14 30.59 2.44
N VAL A 377 13.31 29.53 1.64
CA VAL A 377 12.21 28.92 0.88
C VAL A 377 11.13 28.37 1.82
N LYS A 378 11.53 27.68 2.91
CA LYS A 378 10.60 27.18 3.94
C LYS A 378 9.85 28.33 4.62
N ALA A 379 10.57 29.37 5.04
CA ALA A 379 9.96 30.55 5.67
C ALA A 379 8.96 31.25 4.73
N LEU A 380 9.29 31.38 3.45
CA LEU A 380 8.42 31.99 2.45
C LEU A 380 7.13 31.19 2.23
N ARG A 381 7.21 29.85 2.21
CA ARG A 381 6.03 28.96 2.13
C ARG A 381 5.10 29.16 3.34
N LEU A 382 5.66 29.21 4.54
CA LEU A 382 4.89 29.42 5.76
C LEU A 382 4.19 30.78 5.78
N VAL A 383 4.88 31.84 5.32
CA VAL A 383 4.28 33.17 5.18
C VAL A 383 3.11 33.13 4.19
N ARG A 384 3.27 32.51 3.02
CA ARG A 384 2.19 32.37 2.04
C ARG A 384 0.96 31.66 2.62
N MET A 385 1.18 30.55 3.33
CA MET A 385 0.12 29.81 4.00
C MET A 385 -0.59 30.68 5.05
N LYS A 386 0.15 31.33 5.95
CA LYS A 386 -0.45 32.20 6.98
C LYS A 386 -1.25 33.36 6.39
N VAL A 387 -0.78 33.97 5.29
CA VAL A 387 -1.52 35.03 4.59
C VAL A 387 -2.86 34.50 4.08
N ASP A 388 -2.88 33.35 3.41
CA ASP A 388 -4.12 32.78 2.89
C ASP A 388 -5.05 32.28 3.99
N GLN A 389 -4.51 31.76 5.10
CA GLN A 389 -5.32 31.40 6.26
C GLN A 389 -6.05 32.59 6.87
N VAL A 390 -5.37 33.74 6.99
CA VAL A 390 -5.99 34.98 7.46
C VAL A 390 -7.09 35.43 6.50
N LEU A 391 -6.83 35.40 5.19
CA LEU A 391 -7.85 35.77 4.19
C LEU A 391 -9.07 34.85 4.23
N VAL A 392 -8.85 33.55 4.27
CA VAL A 392 -9.93 32.55 4.26
C VAL A 392 -10.71 32.52 5.58
N SER A 393 -10.07 32.88 6.71
CA SER A 393 -10.76 33.04 7.99
C SER A 393 -11.69 34.27 7.97
N GLU A 394 -11.30 35.33 7.27
CA GLU A 394 -12.13 36.52 6.98
C GLU A 394 -13.18 36.29 5.87
N GLY A 395 -13.21 35.11 5.25
CA GLY A 395 -14.14 34.78 4.17
C GLY A 395 -13.74 35.34 2.80
N LYS A 396 -12.49 35.77 2.63
CA LYS A 396 -11.91 36.22 1.36
C LYS A 396 -11.29 35.05 0.60
N SER A 397 -11.12 35.23 -0.71
CA SER A 397 -10.38 34.27 -1.55
C SER A 397 -8.90 34.29 -1.22
N SER A 398 -8.25 33.12 -1.30
CA SER A 398 -6.79 33.00 -1.21
C SER A 398 -6.10 33.80 -2.33
N ILE A 399 -4.97 34.45 -2.01
CA ILE A 399 -4.13 35.15 -2.97
C ILE A 399 -3.32 34.17 -3.79
N PHE A 400 -2.89 33.06 -3.19
CA PHE A 400 -2.09 32.06 -3.85
C PHE A 400 -2.99 30.93 -4.35
N PRO A 401 -3.40 30.92 -5.64
CA PRO A 401 -4.42 30.00 -6.16
C PRO A 401 -4.05 28.52 -5.97
N LYS A 402 -2.76 28.22 -5.79
CA LYS A 402 -2.24 26.87 -5.53
C LYS A 402 -2.60 26.35 -4.13
N ASN A 403 -2.89 27.24 -3.17
CA ASN A 403 -3.44 26.88 -1.87
C ASN A 403 -4.95 26.56 -1.93
N MET A 404 -5.60 26.69 -3.10
CA MET A 404 -7.00 26.26 -3.28
C MET A 404 -7.17 24.73 -3.38
N GLU A 405 -6.09 23.95 -3.48
CA GLU A 405 -6.18 22.49 -3.34
C GLU A 405 -6.59 22.06 -1.93
N TYR A 406 -6.31 22.89 -0.92
CA TYR A 406 -6.81 22.66 0.42
C TYR A 406 -8.27 23.04 0.49
N SER A 407 -9.07 22.16 1.09
CA SER A 407 -10.38 22.56 1.57
C SER A 407 -10.22 23.68 2.60
N ARG A 408 -11.24 24.54 2.72
CA ARG A 408 -11.26 25.63 3.72
C ARG A 408 -10.93 25.14 5.13
N LYS A 409 -11.38 23.93 5.48
CA LYS A 409 -11.11 23.32 6.79
C LYS A 409 -9.64 22.96 6.93
N GLU A 410 -9.05 22.31 5.92
CA GLU A 410 -7.64 21.92 5.94
C GLU A 410 -6.72 23.13 6.03
N LEU A 411 -6.98 24.16 5.23
CA LEU A 411 -6.19 25.38 5.26
C LEU A 411 -6.22 26.02 6.66
N LEU A 412 -7.39 26.06 7.31
CA LEU A 412 -7.56 26.69 8.62
C LEU A 412 -7.13 25.82 9.82
N LEU A 413 -6.72 24.57 9.62
CA LEU A 413 -6.27 23.67 10.70
C LEU A 413 -5.14 24.31 11.52
N THR A 414 -4.16 24.90 10.85
CA THR A 414 -2.97 25.47 11.51
C THR A 414 -3.09 26.98 11.76
N HIS A 415 -4.20 27.64 11.40
CA HIS A 415 -4.37 29.09 11.59
C HIS A 415 -4.19 29.54 13.06
N ARG A 416 -4.53 28.68 14.02
CA ARG A 416 -4.37 28.95 15.46
C ARG A 416 -3.12 28.33 16.08
N LEU A 417 -2.44 27.44 15.35
CA LEU A 417 -1.25 26.73 15.81
C LEU A 417 -0.02 27.52 15.38
N ASP A 418 0.63 28.18 16.35
CA ASP A 418 1.87 28.90 16.11
C ASP A 418 3.05 28.14 16.72
N ILE A 419 3.64 27.23 15.93
CA ILE A 419 4.79 26.42 16.36
C ILE A 419 5.93 27.30 16.86
N ASP A 420 6.16 28.46 16.24
CA ASP A 420 7.22 29.37 16.66
C ASP A 420 6.95 29.95 18.06
N ARG A 421 5.68 30.20 18.39
CA ARG A 421 5.27 30.64 19.73
C ARG A 421 5.41 29.51 20.75
N MET A 422 5.01 28.29 20.40
CA MET A 422 5.23 27.11 21.24
C MET A 422 6.72 26.86 21.46
N GLY A 423 7.55 27.04 20.43
CA GLY A 423 9.00 26.92 20.52
C GLY A 423 9.59 27.93 21.49
N LYS A 424 9.20 29.20 21.38
CA LYS A 424 9.61 30.24 22.34
C LYS A 424 9.20 29.92 23.78
N PHE A 425 7.97 29.41 23.98
CA PHE A 425 7.49 29.01 25.29
C PHE A 425 8.31 27.83 25.86
N LEU A 426 8.54 26.79 25.08
CA LEU A 426 9.30 25.61 25.52
C LEU A 426 10.79 25.91 25.75
N SER A 427 11.36 26.87 25.02
CA SER A 427 12.75 27.29 25.17
C SER A 427 12.96 28.35 26.27
N ALA A 428 11.90 28.98 26.77
CA ALA A 428 12.03 29.92 27.87
C ALA A 428 12.42 29.20 29.17
N ASN A 429 13.20 29.88 30.02
CA ASN A 429 13.56 29.35 31.33
C ASN A 429 12.29 29.14 32.16
N PRO A 430 12.10 27.97 32.80
CA PRO A 430 10.90 27.67 33.58
C PRO A 430 10.60 28.75 34.63
N ASP A 431 11.63 29.25 35.29
CA ASP A 431 11.52 30.29 36.33
C ASP A 431 10.95 31.61 35.81
N ASN A 432 11.08 31.90 34.51
CA ASN A 432 10.51 33.09 33.88
C ASN A 432 9.07 32.88 33.41
N ILE A 433 8.58 31.65 33.42
CA ILE A 433 7.23 31.27 32.95
C ILE A 433 6.27 31.17 34.14
N PHE A 434 6.77 30.74 35.30
CA PHE A 434 5.93 30.47 36.47
C PHE A 434 5.65 31.74 37.28
N GLU A 435 4.48 32.34 37.08
CA GLU A 435 3.98 33.40 37.97
C GLU A 435 3.15 32.79 39.11
N THR A 436 2.48 31.67 38.86
CA THR A 436 1.58 30.99 39.79
C THR A 436 1.89 29.50 39.94
N GLU A 437 1.37 28.86 41.00
CA GLU A 437 1.45 27.39 41.14
C GLU A 437 0.67 26.65 40.04
N GLN A 438 -0.38 27.28 39.51
CA GLN A 438 -1.15 26.73 38.40
C GLN A 438 -0.29 26.64 37.13
N ASP A 439 0.53 27.65 36.82
CA ASP A 439 1.43 27.63 35.66
C ASP A 439 2.44 26.47 35.74
N LYS A 440 2.86 26.09 36.96
CA LYS A 440 3.74 24.93 37.17
C LYS A 440 3.03 23.62 36.85
N GLN A 441 1.79 23.45 37.32
CA GLN A 441 0.98 22.26 37.03
C GLN A 441 0.70 22.15 35.53
N GLU A 442 0.28 23.23 34.88
CA GLU A 442 0.02 23.26 33.44
C GLU A 442 1.30 22.94 32.63
N TYR A 443 2.45 23.47 33.05
CA TYR A 443 3.72 23.16 32.40
C TYR A 443 4.13 21.69 32.57
N GLU A 444 3.90 21.08 33.73
CA GLU A 444 4.11 19.64 33.95
C GLU A 444 3.18 18.79 33.08
N GLU A 445 1.91 19.17 32.96
CA GLU A 445 0.97 18.53 32.04
C GLU A 445 1.44 18.62 30.58
N ILE A 446 1.87 19.81 30.14
CA ILE A 446 2.43 20.01 28.79
C ILE A 446 3.66 19.14 28.59
N LYS A 447 4.54 19.02 29.60
CA LYS A 447 5.72 18.17 29.53
C LYS A 447 5.34 16.70 29.33
N LEU A 448 4.37 16.19 30.10
CA LEU A 448 3.85 14.83 29.96
C LEU A 448 3.19 14.60 28.59
N MET A 449 2.52 15.60 28.02
CA MET A 449 1.94 15.51 26.67
C MET A 449 3.00 15.47 25.56
N ILE A 450 4.18 16.07 25.79
CA ILE A 450 5.28 16.12 24.82
C ILE A 450 6.17 14.85 24.89
N GLU A 451 6.14 14.14 26.01
CA GLU A 451 6.91 12.90 26.19
C GLU A 451 6.52 11.84 25.15
N GLN A 452 7.52 11.32 24.44
CA GLN A 452 7.33 10.38 23.35
C GLN A 452 7.17 8.98 23.90
N LYS A 453 6.07 8.32 23.53
CA LYS A 453 5.87 6.89 23.77
C LYS A 453 6.57 6.12 22.66
N THR A 454 7.51 5.27 23.02
CA THR A 454 8.18 4.35 22.09
C THR A 454 7.37 3.06 22.00
N ILE A 455 7.14 2.60 20.77
CA ILE A 455 6.55 1.28 20.49
C ILE A 455 7.67 0.48 19.83
N VAL A 456 7.96 -0.70 20.36
CA VAL A 456 8.93 -1.61 19.79
C VAL A 456 8.19 -2.55 18.84
N GLU A 457 8.50 -2.45 17.55
CA GLU A 457 7.97 -3.33 16.52
C GLU A 457 9.13 -4.13 15.93
N ASP A 458 8.99 -5.46 15.91
CA ASP A 458 9.93 -6.33 15.21
C ASP A 458 9.45 -6.52 13.76
N THR A 459 9.78 -5.53 12.94
CA THR A 459 9.47 -5.55 11.51
C THR A 459 10.74 -5.76 10.70
N GLU A 460 10.85 -6.91 10.07
CA GLU A 460 11.86 -7.12 9.04
C GLU A 460 11.34 -6.63 7.69
N PRO A 461 12.14 -5.85 6.92
CA PRO A 461 11.84 -5.64 5.52
C PRO A 461 11.77 -7.01 4.84
N VAL A 462 10.73 -7.25 4.04
CA VAL A 462 10.51 -8.54 3.35
C VAL A 462 11.83 -8.96 2.67
N ALA A 463 12.30 -10.17 2.96
CA ALA A 463 13.64 -10.76 2.75
C ALA A 463 14.26 -10.68 1.33
N TYR A 464 13.67 -9.92 0.42
CA TYR A 464 14.10 -9.74 -0.97
C TYR A 464 14.92 -8.46 -1.20
N ASP A 465 14.98 -7.54 -0.23
CA ASP A 465 15.94 -6.44 -0.24
C ASP A 465 17.30 -6.97 0.25
N SER A 466 18.05 -7.59 -0.66
CA SER A 466 19.32 -8.27 -0.35
C SER A 466 20.37 -7.38 0.32
N SER A 467 20.27 -6.05 0.16
CA SER A 467 21.22 -5.09 0.72
C SER A 467 21.04 -4.90 2.23
N LYS A 468 19.81 -5.11 2.73
CA LYS A 468 19.42 -4.84 4.13
C LYS A 468 18.86 -6.06 4.87
N GLY A 469 18.32 -7.04 4.15
CA GLY A 469 17.72 -8.24 4.74
C GLY A 469 18.75 -9.13 5.44
N SER A 470 19.94 -9.31 4.85
CA SER A 470 20.93 -10.28 5.35
C SER A 470 21.52 -9.98 6.72
N TRP A 471 21.56 -8.71 7.15
CA TRP A 471 22.15 -8.31 8.44
C TRP A 471 21.13 -8.17 9.57
N ARG A 472 19.84 -8.05 9.24
CA ARG A 472 18.75 -7.91 10.23
C ARG A 472 18.05 -9.22 10.52
N SER A 473 17.98 -10.13 9.54
CA SER A 473 17.39 -11.46 9.73
C SER A 473 18.34 -12.48 10.37
N THR A 474 19.53 -12.04 10.81
CA THR A 474 20.36 -12.89 11.65
C THR A 474 19.67 -13.00 12.99
N THR A 475 19.06 -14.16 13.25
CA THR A 475 18.68 -14.54 14.60
C THR A 475 19.95 -14.45 15.44
N LYS A 476 20.03 -13.43 16.29
CA LYS A 476 21.03 -13.47 17.35
C LYS A 476 20.61 -14.63 18.23
N ASP A 477 21.44 -15.65 18.31
CA ASP A 477 21.28 -16.72 19.26
C ASP A 477 21.58 -16.12 20.65
N GLU A 478 20.64 -15.35 21.19
CA GLU A 478 20.71 -14.77 22.54
C GLU A 478 20.62 -15.85 23.64
N ASP A 479 20.50 -17.12 23.25
CA ASP A 479 20.50 -18.30 24.13
C ASP A 479 21.91 -18.91 24.34
N GLU A 480 22.98 -18.40 23.72
CA GLU A 480 24.35 -18.93 23.93
C GLU A 480 25.18 -18.19 24.99
N ASP A 481 24.70 -17.06 25.54
CA ASP A 481 25.34 -16.36 26.66
C ASP A 481 24.55 -16.57 27.97
N GLU A 482 24.66 -17.78 28.55
CA GLU A 482 24.37 -18.05 29.95
C GLU A 482 25.23 -17.11 30.84
N ASP A 483 24.62 -16.11 31.50
CA ASP A 483 24.69 -15.93 32.97
C ASP A 483 24.27 -14.54 33.53
N HIS A 484 23.99 -13.50 32.73
CA HIS A 484 23.76 -12.15 33.29
C HIS A 484 22.57 -11.36 32.71
N HIS A 485 21.35 -11.89 32.82
CA HIS A 485 20.15 -11.06 32.71
C HIS A 485 19.29 -11.12 33.98
N GLU A 486 19.24 -9.99 34.68
CA GLU A 486 18.24 -9.70 35.70
C GLU A 486 16.83 -9.95 35.14
N PRO A 487 15.92 -10.57 35.91
CA PRO A 487 14.59 -10.91 35.43
C PRO A 487 13.81 -9.64 35.10
N PHE A 488 13.56 -9.44 33.81
CA PHE A 488 12.62 -8.42 33.34
C PHE A 488 11.21 -8.86 33.78
N GLU A 489 10.60 -8.14 34.73
CA GLU A 489 9.21 -8.38 35.14
C GLU A 489 8.27 -8.10 33.96
N MET A 490 7.92 -9.14 33.19
CA MET A 490 6.80 -9.11 32.27
C MET A 490 5.52 -8.86 33.08
N LYS A 491 4.99 -7.63 33.00
CA LYS A 491 3.58 -7.39 33.31
C LYS A 491 2.76 -8.28 32.40
N SER A 492 2.12 -9.29 33.00
CA SER A 492 1.23 -10.24 32.33
C SER A 492 0.18 -9.46 31.53
N VAL A 493 0.35 -9.45 30.21
CA VAL A 493 -0.73 -9.12 29.28
C VAL A 493 -1.72 -10.28 29.42
N GLU A 494 -2.92 -9.98 29.91
CA GLU A 494 -4.02 -10.95 29.98
C GLU A 494 -4.18 -11.59 28.60
N SER A 495 -3.87 -12.88 28.53
CA SER A 495 -4.09 -13.67 27.33
C SER A 495 -5.59 -13.78 27.13
N ALA A 496 -6.12 -12.94 26.24
CA ALA A 496 -7.43 -13.16 25.66
C ALA A 496 -7.42 -14.57 25.05
N SER A 497 -8.16 -15.47 25.70
CA SER A 497 -8.16 -16.89 25.38
C SER A 497 -8.52 -17.12 23.90
N PHE A 498 -7.79 -18.02 23.26
CA PHE A 498 -8.00 -18.47 21.88
C PHE A 498 -9.45 -18.94 21.60
N GLU A 499 -10.21 -19.28 22.64
CA GLU A 499 -11.63 -19.65 22.56
C GLU A 499 -12.55 -18.48 22.21
N GLU A 500 -12.24 -17.24 22.61
CA GLU A 500 -13.05 -16.07 22.22
C GLU A 500 -12.89 -15.74 20.73
N PHE A 501 -11.71 -15.99 20.14
CA PHE A 501 -11.45 -15.74 18.73
C PHE A 501 -12.19 -16.75 17.82
N THR A 502 -12.27 -18.02 18.22
CA THR A 502 -12.99 -19.05 17.43
C THR A 502 -14.51 -18.86 17.48
N ASN A 503 -15.06 -18.34 18.58
CA ASN A 503 -16.49 -18.03 18.68
C ASN A 503 -16.89 -16.77 17.91
N LYS A 504 -16.02 -15.76 17.83
CA LYS A 504 -16.26 -14.57 16.98
C LYS A 504 -16.18 -14.89 15.49
N THR A 505 -15.25 -15.74 15.07
CA THR A 505 -15.08 -16.13 13.65
C THR A 505 -16.23 -17.03 13.15
N LYS A 506 -16.87 -17.81 14.03
CA LYS A 506 -18.08 -18.57 13.68
C LYS A 506 -19.33 -17.69 13.50
N MET A 507 -19.37 -16.53 14.14
CA MET A 507 -20.48 -15.57 13.98
C MET A 507 -20.31 -14.68 12.74
N SER A 508 -19.08 -14.31 12.35
CA SER A 508 -18.85 -13.47 11.16
C SER A 508 -19.02 -14.23 9.83
N ASN A 509 -18.79 -15.55 9.80
CA ASN A 509 -18.95 -16.35 8.56
C ASN A 509 -20.41 -16.62 8.17
N ILE A 510 -21.40 -16.17 8.95
CA ILE A 510 -22.82 -16.29 8.59
C ILE A 510 -23.31 -15.04 7.81
N GLU A 511 -22.57 -13.92 7.84
CA GLU A 511 -22.99 -12.67 7.19
C GLU A 511 -22.26 -12.37 5.85
N ASP A 512 -21.13 -13.03 5.55
CA ASP A 512 -20.31 -12.77 4.36
C ASP A 512 -20.58 -13.67 3.13
N GLU A 513 -21.61 -14.53 3.16
CA GLU A 513 -21.99 -15.39 2.02
C GLU A 513 -22.65 -14.64 0.82
N ASN A 514 -22.64 -13.30 0.79
CA ASN A 514 -23.29 -12.49 -0.26
C ASN A 514 -22.36 -11.49 -1.00
N SER A 515 -21.04 -11.70 -1.03
CA SER A 515 -20.16 -10.90 -1.89
C SER A 515 -19.85 -11.62 -3.22
N ASP A 516 -20.66 -11.31 -4.25
CA ASP A 516 -20.48 -11.72 -5.66
C ASP A 516 -19.23 -11.09 -6.33
N ASP A 517 -18.36 -10.42 -5.57
CA ASP A 517 -17.25 -9.62 -6.11
C ASP A 517 -15.97 -10.42 -6.36
N ASP A 518 -15.78 -11.57 -5.70
CA ASP A 518 -14.56 -12.39 -5.85
C ASP A 518 -14.50 -13.18 -7.16
N ASP A 519 -15.65 -13.49 -7.78
CA ASP A 519 -15.72 -14.22 -9.07
C ASP A 519 -15.48 -13.30 -10.29
N LYS A 520 -15.58 -11.98 -10.12
CA LYS A 520 -15.38 -10.98 -11.19
C LYS A 520 -13.91 -10.79 -11.57
N PHE A 521 -13.00 -10.85 -10.60
CA PHE A 521 -11.57 -10.59 -10.84
C PHE A 521 -10.89 -11.76 -11.59
N VAL A 522 -11.27 -13.00 -11.29
CA VAL A 522 -10.71 -14.20 -11.94
C VAL A 522 -11.25 -14.34 -13.38
N SER A 523 -12.52 -14.00 -13.60
CA SER A 523 -13.13 -14.03 -14.93
C SER A 523 -12.60 -12.91 -15.86
N GLU A 524 -12.25 -11.74 -15.32
CA GLU A 524 -11.63 -10.65 -16.09
C GLU A 524 -10.18 -10.95 -16.52
N LEU A 525 -9.41 -11.69 -15.71
CA LEU A 525 -8.07 -12.18 -16.07
C LEU A 525 -8.11 -13.27 -17.16
N GLN A 526 -9.12 -14.14 -17.15
CA GLN A 526 -9.29 -15.16 -18.19
C GLN A 526 -9.74 -14.57 -19.55
N PHE A 527 -10.50 -13.46 -19.54
CA PHE A 527 -10.93 -12.79 -20.78
C PHE A 527 -9.76 -12.12 -21.52
N LYS A 528 -8.83 -11.48 -20.79
CA LYS A 528 -7.65 -10.82 -21.38
C LYS A 528 -6.61 -11.80 -21.93
N ALA A 529 -6.60 -13.06 -21.49
CA ALA A 529 -5.73 -14.09 -22.04
C ALA A 529 -6.23 -14.63 -23.40
N LYS A 530 -7.55 -14.69 -23.62
CA LYS A 530 -8.14 -15.18 -24.88
C LYS A 530 -8.03 -14.17 -26.03
N ASP A 531 -8.08 -12.86 -25.75
CA ASP A 531 -7.94 -11.84 -26.80
C ASP A 531 -6.50 -11.66 -27.31
N LYS A 532 -5.48 -12.09 -26.56
CA LYS A 532 -4.09 -12.06 -27.04
C LYS A 532 -3.71 -13.22 -27.95
N VAL A 533 -4.51 -14.28 -28.01
CA VAL A 533 -4.23 -15.46 -28.85
C VAL A 533 -4.84 -15.31 -30.26
N LYS A 534 -5.82 -14.43 -30.48
CA LYS A 534 -6.47 -14.25 -31.78
C LYS A 534 -5.81 -13.27 -32.75
N VAL A 535 -4.69 -12.64 -32.39
CA VAL A 535 -4.04 -11.60 -33.21
C VAL A 535 -2.82 -12.11 -33.99
N LYS A 536 -2.46 -13.41 -33.90
CA LYS A 536 -1.26 -13.94 -34.57
C LYS A 536 -1.47 -14.74 -35.87
N ASP A 537 -2.69 -15.04 -36.28
CA ASP A 537 -2.94 -15.95 -37.42
C ASP A 537 -3.51 -15.27 -38.67
N LYS A 538 -3.15 -14.01 -38.99
CA LYS A 538 -3.73 -13.33 -40.16
C LYS A 538 -2.82 -12.58 -41.13
N ASP A 539 -1.50 -12.69 -41.02
CA ASP A 539 -0.58 -12.01 -41.94
C ASP A 539 0.50 -12.95 -42.52
N GLU A 540 0.10 -14.09 -43.09
CA GLU A 540 0.93 -14.86 -44.03
C GLU A 540 0.03 -15.41 -45.13
N ASP A 541 -0.34 -14.55 -46.08
CA ASP A 541 -0.65 -14.91 -47.48
C ASP A 541 -1.12 -13.65 -48.22
N LYS A 542 -0.17 -12.91 -48.78
CA LYS A 542 -0.31 -12.08 -49.99
C LYS A 542 1.03 -11.43 -50.38
N ASP A 543 1.45 -11.78 -51.60
CA ASP A 543 2.43 -11.17 -52.52
C ASP A 543 3.93 -11.17 -52.16
#